data_AF-I1YCY4-F1
#
_entry.id   AF-I1YCY4-F1
#
_cell.length_a   1.000
_cell.length_b   1.000
_cell.length_c   1.000
_cell.angle_alpha   90.00
_cell.angle_beta   90.00
_cell.angle_gamma   90.00
#
_symmetry.space_group_name_H-M   'P 1'
#
loop_
_entity.id
_entity.type
_entity.pdbx_description
1 polymer ?
#
loop_
_entity_poly.entity_id
_entity_poly.type
_entity_poly.pdbx_seq_one_letter_code
_entity_poly.pdbx_strand_id
1 'polypeptide(L)'
;LVGSSDIQCVYSASPNSSYPAFANTGSDEVKKREAAAFLANVSHETGGLVHIKEVNEANYPHYCDRNQPYGCPAGQAAYYGRGPIQLSWNFNYKAAGDALGIDLLNNPYLVEQNASVAWRTGLWYWNTQSGPGTMTPHNAIVNNRGFGETIRSIR
;
A
#
# COMPACT_ATOMS: atom_id res chain seq x y z
N LEU A 1 32.57 -9.82 -4.99
CA LEU A 1 31.87 -11.09 -4.70
C LEU A 1 30.78 -10.77 -3.68
N VAL A 2 29.59 -10.41 -4.15
CA VAL A 2 28.43 -10.14 -3.28
C VAL A 2 27.79 -11.51 -2.98
N GLY A 3 27.61 -11.83 -1.71
CA GLY A 3 27.22 -13.16 -1.24
C GLY A 3 25.84 -13.58 -1.75
N SER A 4 25.68 -14.86 -2.09
CA SER A 4 24.46 -15.41 -2.68
C SER A 4 23.23 -15.41 -1.76
N SER A 5 23.37 -14.96 -0.50
CA SER A 5 22.26 -14.78 0.44
C SER A 5 21.44 -13.51 0.19
N ASP A 6 22.02 -12.48 -0.44
CA ASP A 6 21.35 -11.18 -0.62
C ASP A 6 20.46 -11.13 -1.87
N ILE A 7 20.67 -12.06 -2.80
CA ILE A 7 19.90 -12.17 -4.05
C ILE A 7 18.54 -12.86 -3.83
N GLN A 8 18.39 -13.61 -2.74
CA GLN A 8 17.20 -14.43 -2.51
C GLN A 8 16.03 -13.66 -1.88
N CYS A 9 16.29 -12.49 -1.26
CA CYS A 9 15.22 -11.62 -0.74
C CYS A 9 14.44 -10.89 -1.84
N VAL A 10 15.04 -10.69 -3.02
CA VAL A 10 14.44 -9.87 -4.09
C VAL A 10 13.54 -10.68 -5.02
N TYR A 11 13.73 -12.00 -5.13
CA TYR A 11 13.12 -12.82 -6.18
C TYR A 11 12.02 -13.80 -5.76
N SER A 12 11.67 -13.94 -4.48
CA SER A 12 10.72 -15.00 -4.07
C SER A 12 9.80 -14.72 -2.87
N ALA A 13 9.76 -13.48 -2.35
CA ALA A 13 8.78 -13.13 -1.33
C ALA A 13 7.41 -12.87 -1.99
N SER A 14 6.48 -13.82 -1.87
CA SER A 14 5.08 -13.55 -2.22
C SER A 14 4.59 -12.34 -1.40
N PRO A 15 3.70 -11.48 -1.89
CA PRO A 15 3.23 -10.31 -1.13
C PRO A 15 2.75 -10.66 0.29
N ASN A 16 2.14 -11.85 0.45
CA ASN A 16 1.72 -12.38 1.75
C ASN A 16 2.86 -12.62 2.74
N SER A 17 4.08 -12.91 2.29
CA SER A 17 5.22 -13.12 3.20
C SER A 17 5.61 -11.87 3.98
N SER A 18 5.30 -10.67 3.47
CA SER A 18 5.53 -9.41 4.19
C SER A 18 4.53 -9.20 5.34
N TYR A 19 3.35 -9.82 5.28
CA TYR A 19 2.27 -9.67 6.27
C TYR A 19 1.59 -11.02 6.54
N PRO A 20 2.25 -11.95 7.27
CA PRO A 20 1.77 -13.33 7.42
C PRO A 20 0.46 -13.47 8.21
N ALA A 21 0.02 -12.43 8.91
CA ALA A 21 -1.25 -12.37 9.63
C ALA A 21 -2.46 -12.02 8.74
N PHE A 22 -2.21 -11.36 7.60
CA PHE A 22 -3.25 -10.96 6.66
C PHE A 22 -3.98 -12.18 6.09
N ALA A 23 -5.31 -12.18 6.17
CA ALA A 23 -6.17 -13.29 5.77
C ALA A 23 -5.78 -14.64 6.39
N ASN A 24 -5.11 -14.61 7.55
CA ASN A 24 -4.61 -15.78 8.25
C ASN A 24 -4.85 -15.72 9.77
N THR A 25 -5.61 -14.73 10.23
CA THR A 25 -5.94 -14.53 11.66
C THR A 25 -7.42 -14.80 11.91
N GLY A 26 -7.74 -15.51 13.00
CA GLY A 26 -9.12 -15.84 13.38
C GLY A 26 -9.70 -17.07 12.67
N SER A 27 -11.03 -17.17 12.63
CA SER A 27 -11.74 -18.27 11.95
C SER A 27 -11.64 -18.15 10.43
N ASP A 28 -11.92 -19.22 9.70
CA ASP A 28 -11.91 -19.18 8.23
C ASP A 28 -12.93 -18.19 7.65
N GLU A 29 -14.01 -17.91 8.37
CA GLU A 29 -14.95 -16.85 8.02
C GLU A 29 -14.29 -15.46 8.13
N VAL A 30 -13.56 -15.19 9.21
CA VAL A 30 -12.84 -13.91 9.40
C VAL A 30 -11.75 -13.75 8.35
N LYS A 31 -10.97 -14.80 8.06
CA LYS A 31 -9.95 -14.80 7.01
C LYS A 31 -10.52 -14.46 5.64
N LYS A 32 -11.62 -15.11 5.24
CA LYS A 32 -12.33 -14.84 3.99
C LYS A 32 -12.90 -13.43 3.95
N ARG A 33 -13.47 -12.96 5.07
CA ARG A 33 -14.03 -11.62 5.20
C ARG A 33 -12.95 -10.55 5.06
N GLU A 34 -11.76 -10.76 5.64
CA GLU A 34 -10.64 -9.84 5.51
C GLU A 34 -10.14 -9.77 4.07
N ALA A 35 -9.90 -10.92 3.43
CA ALA A 35 -9.49 -10.96 2.03
C ALA A 35 -10.52 -10.27 1.11
N ALA A 36 -11.82 -10.53 1.33
CA ALA A 36 -12.89 -9.88 0.58
C ALA A 36 -12.93 -8.37 0.84
N ALA A 37 -12.77 -7.93 2.09
CA ALA A 37 -12.76 -6.52 2.45
C ALA A 37 -11.59 -5.76 1.81
N PHE A 38 -10.40 -6.37 1.80
CA PHE A 38 -9.24 -5.81 1.12
C PHE A 38 -9.50 -5.67 -0.38
N LEU A 39 -9.89 -6.76 -1.05
CA LEU A 39 -10.14 -6.75 -2.49
C LEU A 39 -11.30 -5.83 -2.91
N ALA A 40 -12.32 -5.68 -2.06
CA ALA A 40 -13.44 -4.77 -2.31
C ALA A 40 -12.97 -3.30 -2.29
N ASN A 41 -12.15 -2.91 -1.31
CA ASN A 41 -11.57 -1.56 -1.30
C ASN A 41 -10.61 -1.36 -2.47
N VAL A 42 -9.77 -2.36 -2.79
CA VAL A 42 -8.89 -2.29 -3.97
C VAL A 42 -9.70 -2.07 -5.25
N SER A 43 -10.79 -2.81 -5.43
CA SER A 43 -11.69 -2.64 -6.57
C SER A 43 -12.28 -1.23 -6.61
N HIS A 44 -12.71 -0.69 -5.46
CA HIS A 44 -13.24 0.67 -5.38
C HIS A 44 -12.19 1.73 -5.76
N GLU A 45 -10.97 1.62 -5.24
CA GLU A 45 -9.90 2.60 -5.46
C GLU A 45 -9.37 2.62 -6.91
N THR A 46 -9.45 1.48 -7.60
CA THR A 46 -8.81 1.29 -8.91
C THR A 46 -9.80 1.16 -10.07
N GLY A 47 -11.12 1.27 -9.81
CA GLY A 47 -12.15 1.00 -10.79
C GLY A 47 -12.14 -0.46 -11.27
N GLY A 48 -11.96 -1.40 -10.34
CA GLY A 48 -11.88 -2.84 -10.64
C GLY A 48 -10.53 -3.28 -11.22
N LEU A 49 -9.42 -2.73 -10.71
CA LEU A 49 -8.05 -2.95 -11.19
C LEU A 49 -7.78 -2.46 -12.62
N VAL A 50 -8.68 -1.68 -13.20
CA VAL A 50 -8.49 -1.07 -14.53
C VAL A 50 -7.42 0.03 -14.48
N HIS A 51 -7.34 0.76 -13.37
CA HIS A 51 -6.41 1.87 -13.20
C HIS A 51 -5.24 1.46 -12.30
N ILE A 52 -4.02 1.49 -12.87
CA ILE A 52 -2.76 1.27 -12.14
C ILE A 52 -2.28 2.57 -11.49
N LYS A 53 -2.63 3.72 -12.07
CA LYS A 53 -2.30 5.05 -11.59
C LYS A 53 -3.53 5.95 -11.63
N GLU A 54 -3.49 7.02 -10.83
CA GLU A 54 -4.50 8.08 -10.84
C GLU A 54 -4.69 8.64 -12.26
N VAL A 55 -5.96 8.78 -12.67
CA VAL A 55 -6.32 9.18 -14.04
C VAL A 55 -6.13 10.67 -14.28
N ASN A 56 -6.47 11.52 -13.29
CA ASN A 56 -6.43 12.96 -13.47
C ASN A 56 -5.01 13.50 -13.25
N GLU A 57 -4.23 13.59 -14.33
CA GLU A 57 -2.83 14.06 -14.26
C GLU A 57 -2.70 15.50 -13.76
N ALA A 58 -3.75 16.32 -13.86
CA ALA A 58 -3.76 17.68 -13.30
C ALA A 58 -3.58 17.71 -11.78
N ASN A 59 -3.95 16.63 -11.08
CA ASN A 59 -3.80 16.52 -9.63
C ASN A 59 -2.38 16.14 -9.21
N TYR A 60 -1.54 15.61 -10.11
CA TYR A 60 -0.25 15.01 -9.73
C TYR A 60 0.67 15.94 -8.90
N PRO A 61 0.74 17.26 -9.18
CA PRO A 61 1.58 18.17 -8.41
C PRO A 61 1.12 18.43 -6.96
N HIS A 62 -0.08 17.97 -6.57
CA HIS A 62 -0.64 18.19 -5.23
C HIS A 62 0.01 17.29 -4.16
N TYR A 63 0.50 16.12 -4.54
CA TYR A 63 0.92 15.06 -3.61
C TYR A 63 2.37 15.21 -3.11
N CYS A 64 2.90 16.42 -3.14
CA CYS A 64 4.23 16.72 -2.62
C CYS A 64 4.09 17.63 -1.40
N ASP A 65 4.19 17.05 -0.20
CA ASP A 65 4.33 17.83 1.02
C ASP A 65 5.77 18.32 1.15
N ARG A 66 5.99 19.59 0.81
CA ARG A 66 7.30 20.26 0.87
C ARG A 66 7.78 20.54 2.30
N ASN A 67 6.91 20.39 3.31
CA ASN A 67 7.31 20.57 4.70
C ASN A 67 8.03 19.34 5.26
N GLN A 68 7.98 18.20 4.56
CA GLN A 68 8.76 17.03 4.92
C GLN A 68 10.25 17.32 4.76
N PRO A 69 11.11 16.93 5.72
CA PRO A 69 12.54 17.25 5.67
C PRO A 69 13.28 16.58 4.51
N TYR A 70 12.75 15.49 3.97
CA TYR A 70 13.26 14.79 2.79
C TYR A 70 12.67 15.31 1.47
N GLY A 71 11.69 16.23 1.52
CA GLY A 71 11.08 16.83 0.34
C GLY A 71 10.51 15.81 -0.64
N CYS A 72 10.72 16.09 -1.93
CA CYS A 72 10.13 15.36 -3.05
C CYS A 72 11.21 15.04 -4.11
N PRO A 73 12.17 14.15 -3.81
CA PRO A 73 13.36 13.96 -4.64
C PRO A 73 13.06 13.38 -6.03
N ALA A 74 12.03 12.56 -6.19
CA ALA A 74 11.56 12.09 -7.50
C ALA A 74 10.84 13.17 -8.34
N GLY A 75 10.62 14.37 -7.80
CA GLY A 75 9.92 15.48 -8.43
C GLY A 75 8.58 15.81 -7.76
N GLN A 76 8.11 17.05 -7.94
CA GLN A 76 6.87 17.54 -7.31
C GLN A 76 5.63 16.75 -7.73
N ALA A 77 5.57 16.33 -9.00
CA ALA A 77 4.41 15.62 -9.56
C ALA A 77 4.61 14.09 -9.57
N ALA A 78 5.49 13.55 -8.72
CA ALA A 78 5.88 12.13 -8.77
C ALA A 78 5.13 11.23 -7.79
N TYR A 79 4.34 11.76 -6.86
CA TYR A 79 3.73 11.00 -5.75
C TYR A 79 2.20 10.89 -5.84
N TYR A 80 1.66 10.93 -7.06
CA TYR A 80 0.27 10.64 -7.34
C TYR A 80 -0.12 9.19 -7.00
N GLY A 81 -1.43 8.92 -6.99
CA GLY A 81 -1.95 7.61 -6.62
C GLY A 81 -1.48 6.48 -7.55
N ARG A 82 -0.93 5.40 -6.98
CA ARG A 82 -0.55 4.19 -7.72
C ARG A 82 -0.93 2.90 -7.00
N GLY A 83 -1.14 1.84 -7.77
CA GLY A 83 -1.32 0.49 -7.27
C GLY A 83 -2.67 0.27 -6.56
N PRO A 84 -2.83 -0.86 -5.87
CA PRO A 84 -4.12 -1.38 -5.43
C PRO A 84 -4.83 -0.50 -4.38
N ILE A 85 -4.10 0.33 -3.62
CA ILE A 85 -4.68 1.26 -2.65
C ILE A 85 -4.49 2.73 -3.07
N GLN A 86 -4.10 2.98 -4.33
CA GLN A 86 -3.83 4.32 -4.86
C GLN A 86 -2.87 5.13 -3.96
N LEU A 87 -1.69 4.55 -3.66
CA LEU A 87 -0.70 5.11 -2.74
C LEU A 87 -0.31 6.51 -3.22
N SER A 88 -0.55 7.51 -2.38
CA SER A 88 -0.37 8.92 -2.71
C SER A 88 0.41 9.62 -1.60
N TRP A 89 1.05 10.74 -1.92
CA TRP A 89 1.89 11.58 -1.04
C TRP A 89 3.31 11.07 -0.76
N ASN A 90 4.30 11.95 -0.90
CA ASN A 90 5.71 11.67 -0.63
C ASN A 90 5.97 11.00 0.73
N PHE A 91 5.27 11.40 1.79
CA PHE A 91 5.43 10.79 3.11
C PHE A 91 4.94 9.35 3.18
N ASN A 92 3.89 8.98 2.44
CA ASN A 92 3.43 7.59 2.38
C ASN A 92 4.37 6.73 1.54
N TYR A 93 4.89 7.26 0.42
CA TYR A 93 5.92 6.56 -0.36
C TYR A 93 7.18 6.33 0.50
N LYS A 94 7.60 7.31 1.31
CA LYS A 94 8.70 7.14 2.26
C LYS A 94 8.41 6.06 3.29
N ALA A 95 7.28 6.14 3.99
CA ALA A 95 6.92 5.19 5.05
C ALA A 95 6.73 3.75 4.53
N ALA A 96 6.08 3.59 3.37
CA ALA A 96 5.95 2.29 2.71
C ALA A 96 7.31 1.75 2.29
N GLY A 97 8.16 2.60 1.71
CA GLY A 97 9.49 2.21 1.27
C GLY A 97 10.38 1.71 2.42
N ASP A 98 10.37 2.43 3.55
CA ASP A 98 11.09 2.05 4.77
C ASP A 98 10.62 0.70 5.31
N ALA A 99 9.30 0.49 5.39
CA ALA A 99 8.73 -0.76 5.91
C ALA A 99 9.00 -1.97 5.00
N LEU A 100 9.12 -1.74 3.69
CA LEU A 100 9.29 -2.80 2.69
C LEU A 100 10.74 -3.03 2.28
N GLY A 101 11.67 -2.17 2.72
CA GLY A 101 13.06 -2.19 2.28
C GLY A 101 13.23 -1.85 0.79
N ILE A 102 12.37 -0.97 0.25
CA ILE A 102 12.39 -0.54 -1.16
C ILE A 102 12.41 0.99 -1.18
N ASP A 103 13.34 1.62 -1.90
CA ASP A 103 13.39 3.09 -1.99
C ASP A 103 12.28 3.66 -2.90
N LEU A 104 11.08 3.72 -2.36
CA LEU A 104 9.89 4.26 -3.04
C LEU A 104 9.82 5.78 -3.01
N LEU A 105 10.61 6.46 -2.15
CA LEU A 105 10.67 7.91 -2.15
C LEU A 105 11.45 8.41 -3.39
N ASN A 106 12.60 7.82 -3.69
CA ASN A 106 13.36 8.21 -4.88
C ASN A 106 12.88 7.50 -6.16
N ASN A 107 12.19 6.35 -6.03
CA ASN A 107 11.66 5.61 -7.18
C ASN A 107 10.17 5.22 -7.00
N PRO A 108 9.25 6.20 -6.94
CA PRO A 108 7.83 5.94 -6.73
C PRO A 108 7.17 5.20 -7.90
N TYR A 109 7.76 5.25 -9.10
CA TYR A 109 7.26 4.59 -10.30
C TYR A 109 7.31 3.06 -10.21
N LEU A 110 8.07 2.48 -9.28
CA LEU A 110 8.05 1.03 -9.03
C LEU A 110 6.65 0.51 -8.69
N VAL A 111 5.82 1.33 -8.05
CA VAL A 111 4.46 0.94 -7.66
C VAL A 111 3.54 0.75 -8.88
N GLU A 112 3.79 1.43 -10.00
CA GLU A 112 3.06 1.23 -11.26
C GLU A 112 3.75 0.25 -12.23
N GLN A 113 5.04 -0.02 -12.04
CA GLN A 113 5.85 -0.87 -12.94
C GLN A 113 6.03 -2.30 -12.45
N ASN A 114 5.92 -2.56 -11.14
CA ASN A 114 6.18 -3.87 -10.55
C ASN A 114 4.98 -4.32 -9.70
N ALA A 115 4.28 -5.35 -10.17
CA ALA A 115 3.09 -5.88 -9.50
C ALA A 115 3.36 -6.37 -8.07
N SER A 116 4.53 -6.97 -7.80
CA SER A 116 4.89 -7.40 -6.45
C SER A 116 5.05 -6.21 -5.51
N VAL A 117 5.70 -5.14 -5.96
CA VAL A 117 5.81 -3.88 -5.21
C VAL A 117 4.44 -3.28 -4.97
N ALA A 118 3.59 -3.21 -6.00
CA ALA A 118 2.23 -2.66 -5.90
C ALA A 118 1.39 -3.40 -4.85
N TRP A 119 1.38 -4.73 -4.86
CA TRP A 119 0.64 -5.49 -3.86
C TRP A 119 1.23 -5.37 -2.45
N ARG A 120 2.56 -5.29 -2.33
CA ARG A 120 3.21 -5.08 -1.04
C ARG A 120 2.88 -3.71 -0.42
N THR A 121 2.74 -2.64 -1.22
CA THR A 121 2.28 -1.34 -0.70
C THR A 121 0.81 -1.39 -0.29
N GLY A 122 -0.04 -2.10 -1.04
CA GLY A 122 -1.44 -2.37 -0.67
C GLY A 122 -1.57 -3.06 0.69
N LEU A 123 -0.82 -4.15 0.87
CA LEU A 123 -0.80 -4.89 2.14
C LEU A 123 -0.18 -4.10 3.27
N TRP A 124 0.87 -3.30 2.99
CA TRP A 124 1.45 -2.40 3.98
C TRP A 124 0.41 -1.44 4.54
N TYR A 125 -0.37 -0.78 3.68
CA TYR A 125 -1.40 0.14 4.13
C TYR A 125 -2.43 -0.58 5.00
N TRP A 126 -2.99 -1.68 4.48
CA TRP A 126 -4.04 -2.46 5.14
C TRP A 126 -3.67 -2.92 6.56
N ASN A 127 -2.41 -3.33 6.75
CA ASN A 127 -1.96 -3.93 8.00
C ASN A 127 -1.38 -2.91 8.99
N THR A 128 -0.95 -1.73 8.54
CA THR A 128 -0.15 -0.81 9.38
C THR A 128 -0.71 0.61 9.50
N GLN A 129 -1.55 1.04 8.56
CA GLN A 129 -2.03 2.42 8.50
C GLN A 129 -3.48 2.52 8.96
N SER A 130 -3.79 3.57 9.73
CA SER A 130 -5.16 3.92 10.10
C SER A 130 -5.78 4.98 9.19
N GLY A 131 -4.98 5.63 8.34
CA GLY A 131 -5.42 6.74 7.51
C GLY A 131 -6.17 7.81 8.33
N PRO A 132 -7.33 8.31 7.85
CA PRO A 132 -8.18 9.23 8.61
C PRO A 132 -9.02 8.55 9.71
N GLY A 133 -8.97 7.21 9.81
CA GLY A 133 -9.63 6.43 10.83
C GLY A 133 -8.85 6.32 12.14
N THR A 134 -9.25 5.36 12.97
CA THR A 134 -8.68 5.16 14.33
C THR A 134 -8.00 3.81 14.52
N MET A 135 -8.04 2.94 13.51
CA MET A 135 -7.46 1.59 13.56
C MET A 135 -7.04 1.15 12.16
N THR A 136 -6.24 0.09 12.06
CA THR A 136 -5.89 -0.49 10.76
C THR A 136 -7.08 -1.26 10.19
N PRO A 137 -7.25 -1.31 8.85
CA PRO A 137 -8.24 -2.16 8.22
C PRO A 137 -8.15 -3.64 8.63
N HIS A 138 -6.92 -4.17 8.80
CA HIS A 138 -6.68 -5.51 9.36
C HIS A 138 -7.38 -5.68 10.73
N ASN A 139 -7.10 -4.77 11.67
CA ASN A 139 -7.68 -4.82 13.01
C ASN A 139 -9.19 -4.58 13.00
N ALA A 140 -9.71 -3.78 12.06
CA ALA A 140 -11.14 -3.57 11.91
C ALA A 140 -11.88 -4.88 11.60
N ILE A 141 -11.34 -5.71 10.71
CA ILE A 141 -11.95 -7.00 10.36
C ILE A 141 -11.67 -8.06 11.42
N VAL A 142 -10.42 -8.23 11.84
CA VAL A 142 -10.02 -9.29 12.79
C VAL A 142 -10.70 -9.12 14.15
N ASN A 143 -10.88 -7.87 14.61
CA ASN A 143 -11.55 -7.58 15.89
C ASN A 143 -13.05 -7.31 15.74
N ASN A 144 -13.64 -7.68 14.60
CA ASN A 144 -15.06 -7.56 14.31
C ASN A 144 -15.64 -6.15 14.57
N ARG A 145 -14.87 -5.11 14.23
CA ARG A 145 -15.30 -3.69 14.28
C ARG A 145 -16.09 -3.28 13.05
N GLY A 146 -16.07 -4.12 12.01
CA GLY A 146 -16.93 -4.01 10.83
C GLY A 146 -16.22 -3.40 9.62
N PHE A 147 -16.79 -3.64 8.44
CA PHE A 147 -16.24 -3.18 7.16
C PHE A 147 -16.17 -1.64 7.06
N GLY A 148 -17.10 -0.92 7.71
CA GLY A 148 -17.14 0.54 7.69
C GLY A 148 -15.87 1.21 8.25
N GLU A 149 -15.19 0.58 9.21
CA GLU A 149 -13.91 1.10 9.73
C GLU A 149 -12.77 0.94 8.72
N THR A 150 -12.84 -0.06 7.82
CA THR A 150 -11.89 -0.17 6.71
C THR A 150 -12.06 0.98 5.71
N ILE A 151 -13.31 1.37 5.42
CA ILE A 151 -13.63 2.50 4.54
C ILE A 151 -13.07 3.79 5.14
N ARG A 152 -13.40 4.07 6.41
CA ARG A 152 -12.91 5.26 7.15
C ARG A 152 -11.39 5.34 7.20
N SER A 153 -10.71 4.20 7.16
CA SER A 153 -9.25 4.16 7.23
C SER A 153 -8.59 4.35 5.86
N ILE A 154 -9.34 4.25 4.76
CA ILE A 154 -8.84 4.39 3.39
C ILE A 154 -9.27 5.72 2.75
N ARG A 155 -10.43 6.28 3.15
CA ARG A 155 -10.99 7.55 2.65
C ARG A 155 -11.58 8.40 3.78
#